data_AF-A0A961T1R1-F1
#
_entry.id   AF-A0A961T1R1-F1
#
_cell.length_a   1.000
_cell.length_b   1.000
_cell.length_c   1.000
_cell.angle_alpha   90.00
_cell.angle_beta   90.00
_cell.angle_gamma   90.00
#
_symmetry.space_group_name_H-M   'P 1'
#
loop_
_entity.id
_entity.type
_entity.pdbx_description
1 polymer ?
#
loop_
_entity_poly.entity_id
_entity_poly.type
_entity_poly.pdbx_seq_one_letter_code
_entity_poly.pdbx_strand_id
1 'polypeptide(L)'
;GTKFTCVFNGLEPSSRKGMNIDGNCRVGVFNQPMKASFVRTSSGYSGQFLDGEAGEGMDVIGGRFAGSKVVVDVKRKDLRGVMVANLTPNDKLNITISVRVQNRLIPVIGMTLDRIGQTDDVVTSSVNKR
;
A
#
# COMPACT_ATOMS: atom_id res chain seq x y z
N GLY A 1 15.28 9.12 -8.23
CA GLY A 1 14.25 8.92 -7.19
C GLY A 1 14.71 7.84 -6.26
N THR A 2 14.50 8.01 -4.96
CA THR A 2 14.84 6.99 -3.95
C THR A 2 13.91 5.79 -4.14
N LYS A 3 14.49 4.59 -4.33
CA LYS A 3 13.73 3.34 -4.45
C LYS A 3 13.55 2.75 -3.06
N PHE A 4 12.31 2.55 -2.65
CA PHE A 4 11.97 1.94 -1.37
C PHE A 4 11.64 0.47 -1.64
N THR A 5 12.41 -0.46 -1.06
CA THR A 5 12.06 -1.88 -1.09
C THR A 5 11.39 -2.19 0.24
N CYS A 6 10.13 -2.60 0.21
CA CYS A 6 9.32 -2.72 1.40
C CYS A 6 8.76 -4.14 1.53
N VAL A 7 8.80 -4.67 2.75
CA VAL A 7 8.22 -5.98 3.09
C VAL A 7 6.95 -5.74 3.90
N PHE A 8 5.83 -6.32 3.49
CA PHE A 8 4.51 -6.05 4.06
C PHE A 8 3.84 -7.31 4.61
N ASN A 9 3.50 -7.24 5.89
CA ASN A 9 2.94 -8.34 6.66
C ASN A 9 1.42 -8.30 6.56
N GLY A 10 0.91 -8.76 5.41
CA GLY A 10 -0.51 -9.04 5.22
C GLY A 10 -1.23 -8.02 4.35
N LEU A 11 -2.07 -8.55 3.46
CA LEU A 11 -3.21 -7.86 2.89
C LEU A 11 -4.41 -8.41 3.65
N GLU A 12 -4.70 -7.92 4.85
CA GLU A 12 -5.94 -8.36 5.53
C GLU A 12 -7.12 -7.87 4.68
N PRO A 13 -7.91 -8.78 4.09
CA PRO A 13 -9.20 -8.41 3.56
C PRO A 13 -10.11 -8.34 4.77
N SER A 14 -9.98 -7.28 5.58
CA SER A 14 -11.03 -6.96 6.55
C SER A 14 -12.33 -6.92 5.74
N SER A 15 -13.41 -7.43 6.29
CA SER A 15 -14.72 -7.71 5.66
C SER A 15 -15.39 -6.54 4.91
N ARG A 16 -14.72 -5.39 4.81
CA ARG A 16 -15.04 -4.23 3.98
C ARG A 16 -13.97 -4.12 2.89
N LYS A 17 -14.36 -4.29 1.61
CA LYS A 17 -13.53 -4.13 0.39
C LYS A 17 -12.46 -3.05 0.57
N GLY A 18 -11.25 -3.40 1.01
CA GLY A 18 -10.26 -2.46 1.52
C GLY A 18 -8.91 -3.14 1.64
N MET A 19 -7.88 -2.38 2.00
CA MET A 19 -6.52 -2.88 2.15
C MET A 19 -5.91 -2.27 3.42
N ASN A 20 -5.34 -3.13 4.25
CA ASN A 20 -4.44 -2.72 5.31
C ASN A 20 -3.04 -3.25 4.98
N ILE A 21 -2.05 -2.42 5.20
CA ILE A 21 -0.68 -2.59 4.77
C ILE A 21 0.18 -2.17 5.97
N ASP A 22 0.90 -3.11 6.58
CA ASP A 22 1.90 -2.82 7.63
C ASP A 22 3.23 -3.46 7.26
N GLY A 23 4.32 -2.69 7.28
CA GLY A 23 5.60 -3.14 6.77
C GLY A 23 6.76 -2.24 7.10
N ASN A 24 7.94 -2.63 6.63
CA ASN A 24 9.16 -1.83 6.75
C ASN A 24 9.79 -1.63 5.38
N CYS A 25 10.19 -0.40 5.09
CA CYS A 25 10.86 0.00 3.86
C CYS A 25 12.34 0.24 4.09
N ARG A 26 13.17 -0.45 3.30
CA ARG A 26 14.61 -0.22 3.28
C ARG A 26 14.93 0.95 2.35
N VAL A 27 15.67 1.91 2.89
CA VAL A 27 16.16 3.13 2.23
C VAL A 27 17.68 3.17 2.37
N GLY A 28 18.39 2.61 1.39
CA GLY A 28 19.83 2.42 1.50
C GLY A 28 20.17 1.43 2.62
N VAL A 29 20.66 1.93 3.75
CA VAL A 29 21.00 1.13 4.95
C VAL A 29 19.96 1.25 6.08
N PHE A 30 19.00 2.16 5.97
CA PHE A 30 18.00 2.41 7.00
C PHE A 30 16.72 1.63 6.73
N ASN A 31 16.03 1.19 7.78
CA ASN A 31 14.68 0.65 7.71
C ASN A 31 13.71 1.65 8.33
N GLN A 32 12.63 1.97 7.62
CA GLN A 32 11.57 2.86 8.11
C GLN A 32 10.24 2.11 8.13
N PRO A 33 9.47 2.19 9.24
CA PRO A 33 8.14 1.62 9.29
C PRO A 33 7.23 2.33 8.28
N MET A 34 6.39 1.56 7.61
CA MET A 34 5.45 2.06 6.62
C MET A 34 4.10 1.38 6.79
N LYS A 35 3.08 2.21 6.98
CA LYS A 35 1.70 1.77 7.18
C LYS A 35 0.80 2.38 6.14
N ALA A 36 -0.24 1.69 5.71
CA ALA A 36 -1.32 2.26 4.93
C ALA A 36 -2.61 1.49 5.17
N SER A 37 -3.71 2.19 5.36
CA SER A 37 -5.02 1.60 5.49
C SER A 37 -6.02 2.35 4.63
N PHE A 38 -6.82 1.65 3.84
CA PHE A 38 -7.91 2.28 3.11
C PHE A 38 -9.08 1.32 2.93
N VAL A 39 -10.29 1.84 3.07
CA VAL A 39 -11.54 1.09 3.00
C VAL A 39 -12.41 1.68 1.91
N ARG A 40 -13.14 0.81 1.20
CA ARG A 40 -14.14 1.26 0.24
C ARG A 40 -15.33 1.87 0.97
N THR A 41 -15.69 3.07 0.55
CA THR A 41 -16.89 3.78 0.97
C THR A 41 -17.94 3.74 -0.14
N SER A 42 -19.12 4.32 0.09
CA SER A 42 -20.12 4.53 -0.96
C SER A 42 -19.64 5.48 -2.07
N SER A 43 -18.74 6.40 -1.74
CA SER A 43 -18.20 7.43 -2.65
C SER A 43 -16.84 7.08 -3.26
N GLY A 44 -16.23 5.94 -2.91
CA GLY A 44 -14.91 5.55 -3.40
C GLY A 44 -14.09 4.84 -2.33
N TYR A 45 -12.97 5.44 -1.94
CA TYR A 45 -12.08 4.93 -0.89
C TYR A 45 -11.72 6.04 0.09
N SER A 46 -11.57 5.68 1.36
CA SER A 46 -11.11 6.57 2.42
C SER A 46 -10.11 5.85 3.32
N GLY A 47 -9.16 6.56 3.88
CA GLY A 47 -8.10 5.98 4.68
C GLY A 47 -6.89 6.87 4.84
N GLN A 48 -5.75 6.27 5.20
CA GLN A 48 -4.52 6.98 5.49
C GLN A 48 -3.31 6.19 4.99
N PHE A 49 -2.32 6.91 4.47
CA PHE A 49 -0.97 6.43 4.25
C PHE A 49 -0.06 7.01 5.35
N LEU A 50 0.81 6.18 5.92
CA LEU A 50 1.51 6.40 7.19
C LEU A 50 0.51 6.80 8.29
N ASP A 51 0.73 7.95 8.93
CA ASP A 51 -0.10 8.47 10.02
C ASP A 51 -1.12 9.51 9.53
N GLY A 52 -1.43 9.51 8.22
CA GLY A 52 -2.36 10.46 7.60
C GLY A 52 -1.83 11.91 7.56
N GLU A 53 -2.67 12.82 7.10
CA GLU A 53 -2.36 14.26 6.96
C GLU A 53 -1.99 14.92 8.31
N ALA A 54 -2.53 14.40 9.42
CA ALA A 54 -2.27 14.88 10.77
C ALA A 54 -0.84 14.56 11.27
N GLY A 55 -0.21 13.52 10.73
CA GLY A 55 1.17 13.14 11.04
C GLY A 55 2.12 13.39 9.86
N GLU A 56 2.98 12.39 9.59
CA GLU A 56 3.94 12.43 8.49
C GLU A 56 3.42 11.84 7.18
N GLY A 57 2.12 11.52 7.14
CA GLY A 57 1.48 10.78 6.08
C GLY A 57 0.62 11.62 5.13
N MET A 58 -0.32 10.94 4.51
CA MET A 58 -1.32 11.54 3.62
C MET A 58 -2.66 10.84 3.81
N ASP A 59 -3.74 11.61 3.71
CA ASP A 59 -5.09 11.07 3.73
C ASP A 59 -5.48 10.55 2.34
N VAL A 60 -6.12 9.39 2.30
CA VAL A 60 -6.80 8.87 1.12
C VAL A 60 -8.20 9.47 1.10
N ILE A 61 -8.49 10.29 0.10
CA ILE A 61 -9.73 11.08 0.02
C ILE A 61 -10.66 10.64 -1.12
N GLY A 62 -10.24 9.64 -1.90
CA GLY A 62 -11.00 9.12 -3.02
C GLY A 62 -10.24 8.05 -3.75
N GLY A 63 -10.89 7.41 -4.72
CA GLY A 63 -10.23 6.45 -5.57
C GLY A 63 -11.17 5.56 -6.34
N ARG A 64 -10.59 4.79 -7.25
CA ARG A 64 -11.31 3.86 -8.12
C ARG A 64 -10.48 2.62 -8.39
N PHE A 65 -11.19 1.56 -8.71
CA PHE A 65 -10.62 0.33 -9.22
C PHE A 65 -10.64 0.34 -10.74
N ALA A 66 -9.53 -0.06 -11.36
CA ALA A 66 -9.36 -0.15 -12.80
C ALA A 66 -8.57 -1.42 -13.16
N GLY A 67 -9.28 -2.52 -13.40
CA GLY A 67 -8.67 -3.80 -13.76
C GLY A 67 -7.88 -4.42 -12.60
N SER A 68 -6.55 -4.47 -12.69
CA SER A 68 -5.67 -4.91 -11.59
C SER A 68 -5.12 -3.77 -10.73
N LYS A 69 -5.59 -2.53 -10.99
CA LYS A 69 -5.06 -1.30 -10.39
C LYS A 69 -6.08 -0.66 -9.46
N VAL A 70 -5.63 -0.24 -8.29
CA VAL A 70 -6.32 0.72 -7.45
C VAL A 70 -5.63 2.07 -7.65
N VAL A 71 -6.40 3.10 -8.02
CA VAL A 71 -5.91 4.47 -8.12
C VAL A 71 -6.63 5.28 -7.06
N VAL A 72 -5.90 5.78 -6.08
CA VAL A 72 -6.46 6.59 -4.97
C VAL A 72 -5.88 8.00 -4.97
N ASP A 73 -6.72 8.96 -4.64
CA ASP A 73 -6.34 10.35 -4.46
C ASP A 73 -5.84 10.54 -3.03
N VAL A 74 -4.68 11.18 -2.89
CA VAL A 74 -4.02 11.41 -1.61
C VAL A 74 -3.78 12.89 -1.36
N LYS A 75 -3.86 13.30 -0.10
CA LYS A 75 -3.76 14.70 0.32
C LYS A 75 -2.92 14.87 1.58
N ARG A 76 -2.10 15.92 1.63
CA ARG A 76 -1.50 16.45 2.86
C ARG A 76 -1.49 17.98 2.79
N LYS A 77 -2.27 18.65 3.62
CA LYS A 77 -2.48 20.12 3.60
C LYS A 77 -2.90 20.57 2.20
N ASP A 78 -2.10 21.42 1.57
CA ASP A 78 -2.34 21.91 0.21
C ASP A 78 -1.73 20.99 -0.87
N LEU A 79 -0.90 20.02 -0.47
CA LEU A 79 -0.37 19.03 -1.38
C LEU A 79 -1.47 18.04 -1.78
N ARG A 80 -1.52 17.74 -3.07
CA ARG A 80 -2.39 16.73 -3.67
C ARG A 80 -1.54 15.76 -4.45
N GLY A 81 -1.91 14.50 -4.42
CA GLY A 81 -1.20 13.45 -5.14
C GLY A 81 -2.13 12.33 -5.55
N VAL A 82 -1.54 11.34 -6.20
CA VAL A 82 -2.20 10.10 -6.60
C VAL A 82 -1.31 8.95 -6.20
N MET A 83 -1.90 7.95 -5.57
CA MET A 83 -1.27 6.66 -5.33
C MET A 83 -1.89 5.63 -6.25
N VAL A 84 -1.04 4.86 -6.93
CA VAL A 84 -1.44 3.75 -7.80
C VAL A 84 -0.88 2.47 -7.22
N ALA A 85 -1.74 1.55 -6.82
CA ALA A 85 -1.39 0.20 -6.42
C ALA A 85 -1.80 -0.78 -7.53
N ASN A 86 -0.83 -1.47 -8.14
CA ASN A 86 -1.03 -2.40 -9.25
C ASN A 86 -0.62 -3.81 -8.84
N LEU A 87 -1.59 -4.72 -8.78
CA LEU A 87 -1.28 -6.14 -8.61
C LEU A 87 -0.73 -6.68 -9.94
N THR A 88 0.47 -7.24 -9.88
CA THR A 88 1.14 -7.87 -11.02
C THR A 88 0.79 -9.36 -11.10
N PRO A 89 0.95 -10.01 -12.26
CA PRO A 89 0.69 -11.45 -12.42
C PRO A 89 1.51 -12.36 -11.48
N ASN A 90 2.67 -11.91 -11.00
CA ASN A 90 3.53 -12.68 -10.11
C ASN A 90 3.22 -12.44 -8.62
N ASP A 91 1.97 -12.11 -8.28
CA ASP A 91 1.51 -11.76 -6.93
C ASP A 91 2.30 -10.64 -6.23
N LYS A 92 2.97 -9.78 -7.00
CA LYS A 92 3.61 -8.56 -6.47
C LYS A 92 2.68 -7.37 -6.58
N LEU A 93 2.58 -6.56 -5.54
CA LEU A 93 1.84 -5.30 -5.53
C LEU A 93 2.82 -4.15 -5.75
N ASN A 94 2.75 -3.50 -6.90
CA ASN A 94 3.55 -2.31 -7.19
C ASN A 94 2.78 -1.07 -6.78
N ILE A 95 3.30 -0.29 -5.84
CA ILE A 95 2.69 0.97 -5.42
C ILE A 95 3.56 2.14 -5.87
N THR A 96 2.94 3.16 -6.45
CA THR A 96 3.61 4.40 -6.83
C THR A 96 2.83 5.57 -6.28
N ILE A 97 3.51 6.46 -5.58
CA ILE A 97 2.95 7.71 -5.07
C ILE A 97 3.54 8.86 -5.88
N SER A 98 2.66 9.66 -6.46
CA SER A 98 3.01 10.87 -7.19
C SER A 98 2.37 12.07 -6.54
N VAL A 99 3.13 13.16 -6.41
CA VAL A 99 2.60 14.45 -5.94
C VAL A 99 2.42 15.39 -7.12
N ARG A 100 1.41 16.25 -7.04
CA ARG A 100 1.13 17.25 -8.07
C ARG A 100 1.96 18.51 -7.81
N VAL A 101 2.81 18.86 -8.76
CA VAL A 101 3.63 20.08 -8.75
C VAL A 101 3.45 20.77 -10.10
N GLN A 102 3.05 22.04 -10.11
CA GLN A 102 2.83 22.81 -11.34
C GLN A 102 1.97 22.06 -12.37
N ASN A 103 0.82 21.53 -11.92
CA ASN A 103 -0.12 20.74 -12.72
C ASN A 103 0.43 19.43 -13.32
N ARG A 104 1.60 18.96 -12.89
CA ARG A 104 2.21 17.68 -13.30
C ARG A 104 2.29 16.71 -12.14
N LEU A 105 2.05 15.42 -12.39
CA LEU A 105 2.27 14.37 -11.41
C LEU A 105 3.74 13.93 -11.47
N ILE A 106 4.45 14.12 -10.36
CA ILE A 106 5.86 13.73 -10.21
C ILE A 106 5.92 12.52 -9.28
N PRO A 107 6.39 11.35 -9.73
CA PRO A 107 6.53 10.17 -8.88
C PRO A 107 7.66 10.41 -7.88
N VAL A 108 7.33 10.35 -6.60
CA VAL A 108 8.28 10.59 -5.51
C VAL A 108 8.66 9.31 -4.78
N ILE A 109 7.74 8.35 -4.72
CA ILE A 109 7.94 7.08 -4.04
C ILE A 109 7.44 5.96 -4.95
N GLY A 110 8.30 4.99 -5.22
CA GLY A 110 7.94 3.73 -5.86
C GLY A 110 8.35 2.57 -4.96
N MET A 111 7.43 1.61 -4.80
CA MET A 111 7.62 0.42 -3.97
C MET A 111 7.03 -0.81 -4.66
N THR A 112 7.61 -1.96 -4.39
CA THR A 112 7.11 -3.28 -4.81
C THR A 112 6.98 -4.14 -3.57
N LEU A 113 5.80 -4.72 -3.39
CA LEU A 113 5.46 -5.55 -2.24
C LEU A 113 5.27 -6.97 -2.74
N ASP A 114 5.86 -7.93 -2.06
CA ASP A 114 5.52 -9.34 -2.27
C ASP A 114 4.32 -9.68 -1.39
N ARG A 115 3.33 -10.41 -1.95
CA ARG A 115 2.18 -10.86 -1.17
C ARG A 115 2.62 -11.97 -0.22
N ILE A 116 2.89 -11.62 1.03
CA ILE A 116 3.07 -12.60 2.10
C ILE A 116 1.67 -13.11 2.48
N GLY A 117 1.20 -14.08 1.70
CA GLY A 117 -0.16 -14.61 1.75
C GLY A 117 -0.37 -15.85 0.88
N GLN A 118 0.67 -16.30 0.17
CA GLN A 118 0.88 -17.71 -0.11
C GLN A 118 2.20 -18.10 0.55
N THR A 119 2.16 -18.36 1.85
CA THR A 119 2.96 -19.50 2.32
C THR A 119 2.38 -20.71 1.60
N ASP A 120 3.08 -21.15 0.55
CA ASP A 120 3.21 -22.57 0.30
C ASP A 120 3.42 -23.25 1.66
N ASP A 121 2.55 -24.21 1.97
CA ASP A 121 2.76 -25.24 2.99
C ASP A 121 3.64 -24.84 4.18
N VAL A 122 3.06 -24.16 5.17
CA VAL A 122 3.45 -24.51 6.55
C VAL A 122 2.90 -25.91 6.75
N VAL A 123 3.76 -26.88 6.44
CA VAL A 123 3.65 -28.31 6.67
C VAL A 123 2.78 -28.56 7.90
N THR A 124 1.60 -29.12 7.67
CA THR A 124 0.89 -29.93 8.64
C THR A 124 1.77 -31.12 8.98
N SER A 125 2.67 -30.99 9.95
CA SER A 125 3.15 -32.15 10.68
C SER A 125 2.20 -32.36 11.85
N SER A 126 1.06 -32.98 11.54
CA SER A 126 0.35 -33.82 12.49
C SER A 126 1.34 -34.87 12.99
N VAL A 127 1.98 -34.64 14.14
CA VAL A 127 2.58 -35.72 14.91
C VAL A 127 1.53 -36.18 15.91
N ASN A 128 0.54 -36.90 15.39
CA ASN A 128 -0.05 -37.97 16.17
C ASN A 128 0.82 -39.21 15.92
N LYS A 129 1.60 -39.61 16.92
CA LYS A 129 2.21 -40.93 16.94
C LYS A 129 2.26 -41.47 18.36
N ARG A 130 1.12 -42.08 18.72
CA ARG A 130 0.89 -43.15 19.71
C ARG A 130 1.12 -42.83 21.19
#